data_AF-A0A1V4S7S1-F1
#
_entry.id   AF-A0A1V4S7S1-F1
#
_cell.length_a   1.000
_cell.length_b   1.000
_cell.length_c   1.000
_cell.angle_alpha   90.00
_cell.angle_beta   90.00
_cell.angle_gamma   90.00
#
_symmetry.space_group_name_H-M   'P 1'
#
loop_
_entity.id
_entity.type
_entity.pdbx_description
1 polymer ?
#
loop_
_entity_poly.entity_id
_entity_poly.type
_entity_poly.pdbx_seq_one_letter_code
_entity_poly.pdbx_strand_id
1 'polypeptide(L)'
;MAKDPRVTRIEDLPGPKSKEELEEMKAPYEEYCKAQFDPGNEFSKPQSLKGIRWLSTTMYIFTPHSVSNLAELGADVIKVEMPRMGDPMRHCAPFNETYLYPLHDSRPMTGTGMGYLNANPNEYHITMDYHIEDLKEAFYALVRMS
;
A
#
# COMPACT_ATOMS: atom_id res chain seq x y z
N MET A 1 -8.46 15.03 24.98
CA MET A 1 -7.62 15.48 23.85
C MET A 1 -7.08 14.24 23.17
N ALA A 2 -7.21 14.11 21.84
CA ALA A 2 -6.63 12.97 21.13
C ALA A 2 -5.09 13.03 21.20
N LYS A 3 -4.43 11.87 21.35
CA LYS A 3 -2.96 11.78 21.36
C LYS A 3 -2.41 12.21 19.99
N ASP A 4 -1.28 12.93 19.99
CA ASP A 4 -0.59 13.29 18.74
C ASP A 4 -0.06 12.02 18.07
N PRO A 5 -0.53 11.64 16.88
CA PRO A 5 -0.13 10.40 16.22
C PRO A 5 1.35 10.37 15.82
N ARG A 6 2.06 11.51 15.87
CA ARG A 6 3.49 11.61 15.57
C ARG A 6 4.39 11.31 16.77
N VAL A 7 3.81 11.17 17.97
CA VAL A 7 4.55 10.95 19.22
C VAL A 7 4.21 9.57 19.77
N THR A 8 5.12 8.62 19.58
CA THR A 8 4.99 7.25 20.09
C THR A 8 5.80 7.09 21.37
N ARG A 9 5.12 6.88 22.50
CA ARG A 9 5.78 6.58 23.78
C ARG A 9 5.81 5.07 24.02
N ILE A 10 6.91 4.56 24.57
CA ILE A 10 7.07 3.11 24.76
C ILE A 10 6.01 2.53 25.72
N GLU A 11 5.67 3.27 26.78
CA GLU A 11 4.56 2.97 27.69
C GLU A 11 3.19 2.82 27.01
N ASP A 12 2.97 3.45 25.86
CA ASP A 12 1.69 3.43 25.15
C ASP A 12 1.57 2.27 24.14
N LEU A 13 2.68 1.58 23.84
CA LEU A 13 2.71 0.48 22.89
C LEU A 13 2.24 -0.84 23.55
N PRO A 14 1.78 -1.84 22.80
CA PRO A 14 1.72 -3.21 23.31
C PRO A 14 3.12 -3.82 23.45
N GLY A 15 3.29 -4.80 24.34
CA GLY A 15 4.56 -5.53 24.52
C GLY A 15 5.48 -4.96 25.61
N PRO A 16 6.66 -5.58 25.81
CA PRO A 16 7.54 -5.33 26.95
C PRO A 16 8.12 -3.91 26.96
N LYS A 17 8.24 -3.31 28.15
CA LYS A 17 8.74 -1.95 28.40
C LYS A 17 10.20 -1.89 28.84
N SER A 18 10.73 -3.02 29.29
CA SER A 18 12.10 -3.14 29.77
C SER A 18 12.73 -4.43 29.26
N LYS A 19 14.04 -4.58 29.48
CA LYS A 19 14.74 -5.83 29.16
C LYS A 19 14.26 -6.95 30.08
N GLU A 20 13.98 -6.63 31.33
CA GLU A 20 13.48 -7.57 32.34
C GLU A 20 12.10 -8.10 31.94
N GLU A 21 11.17 -7.20 31.57
CA GLU A 21 9.86 -7.61 31.06
C GLU A 21 9.98 -8.40 29.76
N LEU A 22 10.91 -8.04 28.87
CA LEU A 22 11.17 -8.81 27.66
C LEU A 22 11.61 -10.24 27.99
N GLU A 23 12.52 -10.43 28.95
CA GLU A 23 12.95 -11.77 29.39
C GLU A 23 11.80 -12.57 30.02
N GLU A 24 10.94 -11.94 30.83
CA GLU A 24 9.77 -12.60 31.41
C GLU A 24 8.71 -12.98 30.35
N MET A 25 8.54 -12.13 29.33
CA MET A 25 7.56 -12.34 28.25
C MET A 25 8.08 -13.25 27.12
N LYS A 26 9.35 -13.67 27.16
CA LYS A 26 9.91 -14.57 26.13
C LYS A 26 9.24 -15.93 26.20
N ALA A 27 8.57 -16.29 25.12
CA ALA A 27 8.22 -17.68 24.88
C ALA A 27 9.51 -18.52 24.74
N PRO A 28 9.50 -19.79 25.19
CA PRO A 28 10.54 -20.76 24.83
C PRO A 28 10.78 -20.75 23.32
N TYR A 29 12.05 -20.90 22.90
CA TYR A 29 12.45 -20.74 21.51
C TYR A 29 11.64 -21.63 20.54
N GLU A 30 11.34 -22.85 20.96
CA GLU A 30 10.55 -23.81 20.18
C GLU A 30 9.10 -23.36 20.01
N GLU A 31 8.49 -22.75 21.03
CA GLU A 31 7.12 -22.21 20.96
C GLU A 31 7.08 -20.95 20.10
N TYR A 32 8.07 -20.06 20.24
CA TYR A 32 8.24 -18.91 19.37
C TYR A 32 8.36 -19.33 17.90
N CYS A 33 9.21 -20.30 17.60
CA CYS A 33 9.37 -20.81 16.23
C CYS A 33 8.05 -21.38 15.70
N LYS A 34 7.33 -22.20 16.50
CA LYS A 34 6.03 -22.74 16.09
C LYS A 34 5.03 -21.64 15.76
N ALA A 35 4.94 -20.59 16.58
CA ALA A 35 4.03 -19.47 16.34
C ALA A 35 4.45 -18.61 15.14
N GLN A 36 5.74 -18.32 14.97
CA GLN A 36 6.24 -17.50 13.86
C GLN A 36 6.19 -18.21 12.51
N PHE A 37 6.35 -19.53 12.47
CA PHE A 37 6.30 -20.32 11.25
C PHE A 37 4.99 -21.08 11.06
N ASP A 38 3.95 -20.72 11.81
CA ASP A 38 2.62 -21.34 11.76
C ASP A 38 1.92 -21.07 10.41
N PRO A 39 1.84 -22.06 9.50
CA PRO A 39 1.24 -21.87 8.19
C PRO A 39 -0.28 -21.74 8.28
N GLY A 40 -0.86 -20.83 7.51
CA GLY A 40 -2.29 -20.51 7.55
C GLY A 40 -2.67 -19.40 8.54
N ASN A 41 -1.74 -18.96 9.38
CA ASN A 41 -1.90 -17.86 10.32
C ASN A 41 -1.09 -16.62 9.92
N GLU A 42 -0.67 -16.48 8.66
CA GLU A 42 0.15 -15.38 8.17
C GLU A 42 -0.53 -14.03 8.39
N PHE A 43 -1.82 -13.93 8.09
CA PHE A 43 -2.60 -12.69 8.21
C PHE A 43 -2.95 -12.31 9.66
N SER A 44 -2.70 -13.19 10.63
CA SER A 44 -2.88 -12.88 12.06
C SER A 44 -1.72 -12.04 12.63
N LYS A 45 -0.58 -12.03 11.93
CA LYS A 45 0.64 -11.38 12.38
C LYS A 45 0.56 -9.86 12.16
N PRO A 46 1.12 -9.05 13.06
CA PRO A 46 1.15 -7.61 12.88
C PRO A 46 1.96 -7.25 11.62
N GLN A 47 1.42 -6.37 10.78
CA GLN A 47 2.13 -5.84 9.62
C GLN A 47 2.94 -4.61 10.03
N SER A 48 4.18 -4.51 9.52
CA SER A 48 5.16 -3.50 9.95
C SER A 48 4.73 -2.05 9.74
N LEU A 49 3.95 -1.78 8.69
CA LEU A 49 3.47 -0.44 8.33
C LEU A 49 1.95 -0.29 8.49
N LYS A 50 1.30 -1.17 9.27
CA LYS A 50 -0.13 -1.09 9.53
C LYS A 50 -0.51 0.28 10.09
N GLY A 51 -1.49 0.92 9.47
CA GLY A 51 -1.98 2.25 9.87
C GLY A 51 -1.22 3.42 9.24
N ILE A 52 -0.16 3.16 8.47
CA ILE A 52 0.44 4.16 7.59
C ILE A 52 -0.36 4.19 6.29
N ARG A 53 -0.64 5.38 5.77
CA ARG A 53 -1.28 5.58 4.48
C ARG A 53 -0.39 6.40 3.56
N TRP A 54 -0.41 6.08 2.28
CA TRP A 54 0.30 6.84 1.25
C TRP A 54 -0.64 7.14 0.09
N LEU A 55 -0.73 8.42 -0.27
CA LEU A 55 -1.43 8.86 -1.48
C LEU A 55 -0.42 9.02 -2.63
N SER A 56 -0.45 8.11 -3.61
CA SER A 56 0.46 8.11 -4.75
C SER A 56 -0.18 8.79 -5.95
N THR A 57 0.35 9.96 -6.33
CA THR A 57 0.06 10.62 -7.62
C THR A 57 1.18 10.36 -8.64
N THR A 58 1.93 9.27 -8.45
CA THR A 58 3.13 8.97 -9.23
C THR A 58 2.85 8.01 -10.38
N MET A 59 3.68 8.11 -11.41
CA MET A 59 3.55 7.37 -12.65
C MET A 59 4.82 6.57 -12.96
N TYR A 60 4.72 5.64 -13.92
CA TYR A 60 5.82 4.82 -14.41
C TYR A 60 6.31 3.76 -13.41
N ILE A 61 7.61 3.73 -13.10
CA ILE A 61 8.26 2.57 -12.47
C ILE A 61 8.72 2.89 -11.05
N PHE A 62 9.61 3.87 -10.88
CA PHE A 62 10.41 3.96 -9.66
C PHE A 62 9.60 4.24 -8.41
N THR A 63 8.78 5.29 -8.41
CA THR A 63 7.95 5.57 -7.24
C THR A 63 6.84 4.55 -7.04
N PRO A 64 6.08 4.13 -8.08
CA PRO A 64 5.11 3.04 -7.95
C PRO A 64 5.71 1.79 -7.28
N HIS A 65 6.84 1.32 -7.78
CA HIS A 65 7.51 0.17 -7.18
C HIS A 65 7.98 0.42 -5.74
N SER A 66 8.48 1.63 -5.45
CA SER A 66 8.91 2.01 -4.10
C SER A 66 7.75 1.99 -3.10
N VAL A 67 6.57 2.46 -3.49
CA VAL A 67 5.40 2.51 -2.60
C VAL A 67 4.67 1.17 -2.52
N SER A 68 4.72 0.34 -3.56
CA SER A 68 4.29 -1.06 -3.50
C SER A 68 5.04 -1.86 -2.43
N ASN A 69 6.34 -1.60 -2.22
CA ASN A 69 7.08 -2.20 -1.11
C ASN A 69 6.49 -1.80 0.26
N LEU A 70 5.98 -0.56 0.40
CA LEU A 70 5.31 -0.13 1.62
C LEU A 70 3.96 -0.86 1.78
N ALA A 71 3.23 -1.07 0.69
CA ALA A 71 1.98 -1.80 0.67
C ALA A 71 2.17 -3.27 1.09
N GLU A 72 3.23 -3.93 0.59
CA GLU A 72 3.61 -5.29 1.02
C GLU A 72 3.88 -5.39 2.53
N LEU A 73 4.42 -4.32 3.13
CA LEU A 73 4.64 -4.21 4.56
C LEU A 73 3.39 -3.79 5.35
N GLY A 74 2.24 -3.63 4.68
CA GLY A 74 0.93 -3.36 5.29
C GLY A 74 0.50 -1.90 5.34
N ALA A 75 1.16 -1.00 4.61
CA ALA A 75 0.67 0.36 4.44
C ALA A 75 -0.54 0.40 3.49
N ASP A 76 -1.49 1.30 3.76
CA ASP A 76 -2.58 1.61 2.83
C ASP A 76 -2.05 2.52 1.72
N VAL A 77 -1.72 1.96 0.56
CA VAL A 77 -1.27 2.75 -0.59
C VAL A 77 -2.44 2.99 -1.53
N ILE A 78 -2.77 4.25 -1.78
CA ILE A 78 -3.85 4.67 -2.69
C ILE A 78 -3.22 5.37 -3.89
N LYS A 79 -3.28 4.74 -5.06
CA LYS A 79 -2.83 5.32 -6.32
C LYS A 79 -3.95 6.09 -6.98
N VAL A 80 -3.66 7.35 -7.31
CA VAL A 80 -4.54 8.22 -8.09
C VAL A 80 -4.14 8.16 -9.54
N GLU A 81 -5.06 7.74 -10.39
CA GLU A 81 -4.83 7.61 -11.83
C GLU A 81 -5.77 8.49 -12.65
N MET A 82 -5.29 8.93 -13.82
CA MET A 82 -6.07 9.80 -14.69
C MET A 82 -7.27 9.06 -15.28
N PRO A 83 -8.47 9.68 -15.30
CA PRO A 83 -9.64 9.10 -15.94
C PRO A 83 -9.39 8.68 -17.37
N ARG A 84 -9.80 7.45 -17.71
CA ARG A 84 -9.69 6.82 -19.04
C ARG A 84 -8.25 6.59 -19.55
N MET A 85 -7.24 7.22 -18.98
CA MET A 85 -5.86 7.05 -19.42
C MET A 85 -5.09 6.11 -18.50
N GLY A 86 -5.34 6.18 -17.19
CA GLY A 86 -4.55 5.45 -16.19
C GLY A 86 -3.11 5.95 -16.11
N ASP A 87 -2.25 5.19 -15.43
CA ASP A 87 -0.79 5.34 -15.52
C ASP A 87 -0.29 5.01 -16.95
N PRO A 88 0.59 5.83 -17.56
CA PRO A 88 1.21 5.53 -18.85
C PRO A 88 1.82 4.12 -18.94
N MET A 89 2.36 3.59 -17.84
CA MET A 89 2.93 2.24 -17.77
C MET A 89 1.92 1.14 -18.11
N ARG A 90 0.61 1.38 -17.95
CA ARG A 90 -0.45 0.43 -18.36
C ARG A 90 -0.42 0.17 -19.86
N HIS A 91 0.11 1.10 -20.66
CA HIS A 91 0.24 0.99 -22.11
C HIS A 91 1.65 0.57 -22.55
N CYS A 92 2.59 0.43 -21.61
CA CYS A 92 3.96 0.02 -21.91
C CYS A 92 4.10 -1.50 -21.77
N ALA A 93 4.22 -2.18 -22.90
CA ALA A 93 4.48 -3.62 -22.94
C ALA A 93 5.44 -3.96 -24.10
N PRO A 94 6.19 -5.07 -24.01
CA PRO A 94 6.94 -5.60 -25.14
C PRO A 94 6.04 -5.68 -26.38
N PHE A 95 6.56 -5.25 -27.53
CA PHE A 95 5.83 -5.25 -28.81
C PHE A 95 4.53 -4.41 -28.82
N ASN A 96 4.31 -3.54 -27.82
CA ASN A 96 3.07 -2.78 -27.64
C ASN A 96 1.82 -3.67 -27.48
N GLU A 97 2.01 -4.91 -27.03
CA GLU A 97 0.95 -5.86 -26.75
C GLU A 97 0.55 -5.78 -25.28
N THR A 98 -0.62 -5.22 -25.02
CA THR A 98 -1.21 -5.25 -23.69
C THR A 98 -1.95 -6.58 -23.51
N TYR A 99 -1.82 -7.23 -22.35
CA TYR A 99 -2.21 -8.64 -22.19
C TYR A 99 -3.47 -8.83 -21.32
N LEU A 100 -3.79 -7.88 -20.43
CA LEU A 100 -5.00 -7.95 -19.59
C LEU A 100 -6.09 -6.99 -20.08
N TYR A 101 -7.11 -7.52 -20.74
CA TYR A 101 -8.25 -6.77 -21.27
C TYR A 101 -9.50 -6.91 -20.38
N PRO A 102 -10.43 -5.94 -20.44
CA PRO A 102 -10.26 -4.60 -21.00
C PRO A 102 -9.56 -3.66 -20.01
N LEU A 103 -8.90 -2.61 -20.49
CA LEU A 103 -8.34 -1.56 -19.64
C LEU A 103 -9.46 -0.80 -18.92
N HIS A 104 -10.52 -0.42 -19.63
CA HIS A 104 -11.75 0.16 -19.09
C HIS A 104 -12.87 0.12 -20.14
N ASP A 105 -14.11 0.37 -19.74
CA ASP A 105 -15.31 0.25 -20.60
C ASP A 105 -15.23 1.04 -21.91
N SER A 106 -14.69 2.28 -21.87
CA SER A 106 -14.52 3.10 -23.09
C SER A 106 -13.30 2.74 -23.99
N ARG A 107 -12.48 1.75 -23.62
CA ARG A 107 -11.39 1.19 -24.44
C ARG A 107 -11.30 -0.32 -24.24
N PRO A 108 -12.32 -1.07 -24.72
CA PRO A 108 -12.41 -2.51 -24.47
C PRO A 108 -11.33 -3.32 -25.21
N MET A 109 -10.77 -2.74 -26.27
CA MET A 109 -9.74 -3.35 -27.12
C MET A 109 -8.31 -2.93 -26.77
N THR A 110 -8.10 -2.30 -25.62
CA THR A 110 -6.75 -2.07 -25.05
C THR A 110 -6.69 -2.74 -23.70
N GLY A 111 -5.57 -3.37 -23.35
CA GLY A 111 -5.35 -4.01 -22.07
C GLY A 111 -4.38 -3.26 -21.17
N THR A 112 -3.96 -3.90 -20.09
CA THR A 112 -2.85 -3.47 -19.22
C THR A 112 -1.58 -4.27 -19.53
N GLY A 113 -0.45 -3.58 -19.62
CA GLY A 113 0.88 -4.17 -19.76
C GLY A 113 1.36 -4.81 -18.46
N MET A 114 2.09 -5.92 -18.56
CA MET A 114 2.56 -6.69 -17.40
C MET A 114 3.51 -5.90 -16.49
N GLY A 115 4.28 -4.96 -17.05
CA GLY A 115 5.17 -4.09 -16.28
C GLY A 115 4.42 -3.26 -15.24
N TYR A 116 3.20 -2.83 -15.56
CA TYR A 116 2.36 -2.11 -14.62
C TYR A 116 1.97 -2.97 -13.41
N LEU A 117 1.51 -4.20 -13.65
CA LEU A 117 1.10 -5.11 -12.57
C LEU A 117 2.24 -5.41 -11.60
N ASN A 118 3.46 -5.56 -12.12
CA ASN A 118 4.63 -5.83 -11.28
C ASN A 118 5.05 -4.61 -10.45
N ALA A 119 4.81 -3.40 -10.95
CA ALA A 119 5.20 -2.16 -10.28
C ALA A 119 4.15 -1.58 -9.32
N ASN A 120 2.93 -2.14 -9.28
CA ASN A 120 1.83 -1.63 -8.46
C ASN A 120 1.08 -2.74 -7.65
N PRO A 121 1.70 -3.82 -7.16
CA PRO A 121 1.00 -4.81 -6.34
C PRO A 121 0.57 -4.22 -4.99
N ASN A 122 -0.53 -4.76 -4.44
CA ASN A 122 -1.07 -4.41 -3.11
C ASN A 122 -1.51 -2.95 -2.94
N GLU A 123 -1.60 -2.18 -4.02
CA GLU A 123 -2.15 -0.82 -4.00
C GLU A 123 -3.67 -0.82 -4.20
N TYR A 124 -4.34 0.16 -3.61
CA TYR A 124 -5.71 0.54 -3.98
C TYR A 124 -5.66 1.56 -5.12
N HIS A 125 -6.58 1.47 -6.06
CA HIS A 125 -6.60 2.33 -7.24
C HIS A 125 -7.86 3.17 -7.26
N ILE A 126 -7.71 4.49 -7.38
CA ILE A 126 -8.81 5.41 -7.65
C ILE A 126 -8.52 6.22 -8.90
N THR A 127 -9.60 6.64 -9.54
CA THR A 127 -9.52 7.47 -10.74
C THR A 127 -10.00 8.87 -10.41
N MET A 128 -9.16 9.88 -10.62
CA MET A 128 -9.48 11.29 -10.30
C MET A 128 -8.67 12.23 -11.18
N ASP A 129 -9.33 13.27 -11.70
CA ASP A 129 -8.66 14.42 -12.32
C ASP A 129 -8.69 15.61 -11.37
N TYR A 130 -7.67 15.73 -10.52
CA TYR A 130 -7.58 16.79 -9.52
C TYR A 130 -7.23 18.18 -10.11
N HIS A 131 -7.16 18.32 -11.43
CA HIS A 131 -7.11 19.64 -12.09
C HIS A 131 -8.50 20.31 -12.13
N ILE A 132 -9.57 19.51 -12.01
CA ILE A 132 -10.95 20.01 -11.95
C ILE A 132 -11.17 20.65 -10.59
N GLU A 133 -11.66 21.90 -10.57
CA GLU A 133 -11.85 22.68 -9.34
C GLU A 133 -12.69 21.94 -8.30
N ASP A 134 -13.81 21.36 -8.72
CA ASP A 134 -14.74 20.62 -7.86
C ASP A 134 -14.12 19.36 -7.21
N LEU A 135 -13.03 18.83 -7.78
CA LEU A 135 -12.33 17.65 -7.27
C LEU A 135 -11.17 17.98 -6.33
N LYS A 136 -10.74 19.24 -6.25
CA LYS A 136 -9.62 19.65 -5.37
C LYS A 136 -9.93 19.38 -3.90
N GLU A 137 -11.16 19.67 -3.45
CA GLU A 137 -11.54 19.42 -2.06
C GLU A 137 -11.52 17.93 -1.69
N ALA A 138 -11.96 17.06 -2.62
CA ALA A 138 -11.88 15.62 -2.44
C ALA A 138 -10.41 15.15 -2.40
N PHE A 139 -9.56 15.67 -3.28
CA PHE A 139 -8.12 15.38 -3.26
C PHE A 139 -7.47 15.81 -1.95
N TYR A 140 -7.73 17.04 -1.48
CA TYR A 140 -7.18 17.54 -0.22
C TYR A 140 -7.72 16.78 1.00
N ALA A 141 -8.96 16.27 0.95
CA ALA A 141 -9.46 15.39 1.99
C ALA A 141 -8.63 14.10 2.08
N LEU A 142 -8.28 13.49 0.95
CA LEU A 142 -7.41 12.31 0.91
C LEU A 142 -6.01 12.62 1.44
N VAL A 143 -5.42 13.77 1.06
CA VAL A 143 -4.11 14.21 1.57
C VAL A 143 -4.15 14.36 3.10
N ARG A 144 -5.20 14.94 3.67
CA ARG A 144 -5.32 15.11 5.13
C ARG A 144 -5.47 13.80 5.90
N MET A 145 -5.94 12.75 5.24
CA MET A 145 -6.11 11.41 5.81
C MET A 145 -4.89 10.51 5.61
N SER A 146 -3.89 10.97 4.87
CA SER A 146 -2.69 10.21 4.51
C SER A 146 -1.48 10.66 5.30
#